data_AF-A0A7K3NMT0-F1
#
_entry.id   AF-A0A7K3NMT0-F1
#
_cell.length_a   1.000
_cell.length_b   1.000
_cell.length_c   1.000
_cell.angle_alpha   90.00
_cell.angle_beta   90.00
_cell.angle_gamma   90.00
#
_symmetry.space_group_name_H-M   'P 1'
#
loop_
_entity.id
_entity.type
_entity.pdbx_description
1 polymer ?
#
loop_
_entity_poly.entity_id
_entity_poly.type
_entity_poly.pdbx_seq_one_letter_code
_entity_poly.pdbx_strand_id
1 'polypeptide(L)'
;MKYGISLFLVLGCVAAAGSVHAFSFSEEAQKDAQAGQAKAAQMYANMSTPCRESLRGKKIAVLIAERHSGKLQTGGGHGLLHQEFNRQLAAMGLNTVSQAQINSQIAAAEMKAILNNDPDAAIAASGRMGASFFLNGIISSRSGKNMMVNANEVAVTILLTLTDGRGRVISSQTISAESWAGQDVLGVALELVRDSAGPAVAQLYADYCSRAGR
;
A
#
# COMPACT_ATOMS: atom_id res chain seq x y z
N MET A 1 -73.80 -26.63 -29.70
CA MET A 1 -73.67 -28.05 -29.29
C MET A 1 -72.25 -28.23 -28.78
N LYS A 2 -72.04 -28.39 -27.45
CA LYS A 2 -71.46 -29.60 -26.79
C LYS A 2 -70.24 -30.13 -27.56
N TYR A 3 -69.01 -30.12 -27.06
CA TYR A 3 -68.41 -30.76 -25.87
C TYR A 3 -67.08 -30.02 -25.56
N GLY A 4 -66.42 -30.04 -24.41
CA GLY A 4 -66.48 -30.80 -23.17
C GLY A 4 -65.20 -30.45 -22.39
N ILE A 5 -65.32 -30.20 -21.08
CA ILE A 5 -64.26 -29.77 -20.16
C ILE A 5 -63.57 -30.99 -19.54
N SER A 6 -62.24 -31.05 -19.61
CA SER A 6 -61.30 -31.85 -18.78
C SER A 6 -59.90 -31.59 -19.33
N LEU A 7 -58.79 -31.44 -18.60
CA LEU A 7 -58.42 -31.88 -17.27
C LEU A 7 -57.21 -31.01 -16.83
N PHE A 8 -57.18 -30.63 -15.56
CA PHE A 8 -56.09 -29.95 -14.87
C PHE A 8 -54.79 -30.76 -14.93
N LEU A 9 -53.66 -30.16 -15.34
CA LEU A 9 -52.32 -30.65 -15.00
C LEU A 9 -51.40 -29.44 -14.73
N VAL A 10 -51.43 -28.99 -13.47
CA VAL A 10 -50.51 -27.98 -12.94
C VAL A 10 -49.16 -28.66 -12.72
N LEU A 11 -48.25 -28.50 -13.69
CA LEU A 11 -46.86 -28.88 -13.53
C LEU A 11 -46.12 -27.72 -12.86
N GLY A 12 -46.04 -27.76 -11.53
CA GLY A 12 -45.24 -26.85 -10.73
C GLY A 12 -43.75 -27.09 -10.95
N CYS A 13 -43.14 -26.37 -11.89
CA CYS A 13 -41.69 -26.19 -11.91
C CYS A 13 -41.29 -25.25 -10.77
N VAL A 14 -40.98 -25.83 -9.61
CA VAL A 14 -40.21 -25.16 -8.56
C VAL A 14 -38.80 -24.96 -9.12
N ALA A 15 -38.56 -23.82 -9.76
CA ALA A 15 -37.21 -23.36 -10.05
C ALA A 15 -36.57 -22.96 -8.71
N ALA A 16 -35.88 -23.90 -8.08
CA ALA A 16 -34.90 -23.58 -7.06
C ALA A 16 -33.80 -22.74 -7.73
N ALA A 17 -33.85 -21.43 -7.54
CA ALA A 17 -32.74 -20.55 -7.84
C ALA A 17 -31.56 -20.95 -6.95
N GLY A 18 -30.75 -21.89 -7.41
CA GLY A 18 -29.43 -22.11 -6.86
C GLY A 18 -28.62 -20.86 -7.13
N SER A 19 -28.35 -20.07 -6.09
CA SER A 19 -27.36 -19.00 -6.13
C SER A 19 -26.02 -19.62 -6.50
N VAL A 20 -25.63 -19.53 -7.77
CA VAL A 20 -24.26 -19.82 -8.19
C VAL A 20 -23.41 -18.67 -7.66
N HIS A 21 -22.91 -18.81 -6.43
CA HIS A 21 -21.87 -17.94 -5.90
C HIS A 21 -20.58 -18.26 -6.67
N ALA A 22 -20.38 -17.59 -7.80
CA ALA A 22 -19.07 -17.53 -8.41
C ALA A 22 -18.17 -16.72 -7.47
N PHE A 23 -17.30 -17.40 -6.72
CA PHE A 23 -16.28 -16.73 -5.94
C PHE A 23 -15.38 -15.93 -6.89
N SER A 24 -15.34 -14.62 -6.68
CA SER A 24 -14.61 -13.68 -7.53
C SER A 24 -13.50 -13.07 -6.70
N PHE A 25 -12.30 -13.64 -6.81
CA PHE A 25 -11.12 -13.15 -6.10
C PHE A 25 -10.87 -11.65 -6.29
N SER A 26 -11.34 -11.07 -7.40
CA SER A 26 -11.29 -9.62 -7.63
C SER A 26 -12.25 -8.81 -6.74
N GLU A 27 -13.43 -9.34 -6.40
CA GLU A 27 -14.35 -8.70 -5.45
C GLU A 27 -13.83 -8.79 -4.02
N GLU A 28 -13.22 -9.90 -3.63
CA GLU A 28 -12.57 -10.02 -2.31
C GLU A 28 -11.40 -9.04 -2.18
N ALA A 29 -10.50 -8.99 -3.17
CA ALA A 29 -9.41 -8.02 -3.25
C ALA A 29 -9.90 -6.56 -3.10
N GLN A 30 -10.99 -6.20 -3.80
CA GLN A 30 -11.58 -4.87 -3.67
C GLN A 30 -12.14 -4.59 -2.27
N LYS A 31 -12.78 -5.59 -1.64
CA LYS A 31 -13.29 -5.45 -0.27
C LYS A 31 -12.16 -5.26 0.73
N ASP A 32 -11.07 -6.00 0.60
CA ASP A 32 -9.92 -5.89 1.50
C ASP A 32 -9.24 -4.52 1.34
N ALA A 33 -9.05 -4.06 0.10
CA ALA A 33 -8.52 -2.72 -0.18
C ALA A 33 -9.43 -1.59 0.36
N GLN A 34 -10.75 -1.79 0.33
CA GLN A 34 -11.72 -0.86 0.92
C GLN A 34 -11.68 -0.89 2.45
N ALA A 35 -11.60 -2.09 3.05
CA ALA A 35 -11.49 -2.26 4.49
C ALA A 35 -10.21 -1.63 5.03
N GLY A 36 -9.09 -1.80 4.33
CA GLY A 36 -7.82 -1.14 4.62
C GLY A 36 -7.93 0.39 4.60
N GLN A 37 -8.58 0.94 3.57
CA GLN A 37 -8.83 2.38 3.46
C GLN A 37 -9.74 2.90 4.58
N ALA A 38 -10.83 2.18 4.89
CA ALA A 38 -11.74 2.55 5.98
C ALA A 38 -11.01 2.53 7.34
N LYS A 39 -10.19 1.53 7.58
CA LYS A 39 -9.36 1.44 8.78
C LYS A 39 -8.35 2.59 8.86
N ALA A 40 -7.68 2.92 7.76
CA ALA A 40 -6.77 4.06 7.69
C ALA A 40 -7.48 5.39 7.99
N ALA A 41 -8.66 5.60 7.39
CA ALA A 41 -9.48 6.79 7.62
C ALA A 41 -9.94 6.89 9.08
N GLN A 42 -10.36 5.78 9.69
CA GLN A 42 -10.71 5.73 11.10
C GLN A 42 -9.52 6.06 12.00
N MET A 43 -8.34 5.49 11.72
CA MET A 43 -7.11 5.79 12.48
C MET A 43 -6.75 7.28 12.38
N TYR A 44 -6.83 7.87 11.19
CA TYR A 44 -6.61 9.30 10.98
C TYR A 44 -7.67 10.16 11.68
N ALA A 45 -8.94 9.75 11.66
CA ALA A 45 -10.04 10.41 12.37
C ALA A 45 -9.89 10.37 13.91
N ASN A 46 -9.20 9.36 14.43
CA ASN A 46 -8.91 9.23 15.87
C ASN A 46 -7.70 10.05 16.32
N MET A 47 -6.91 10.61 15.40
CA MET A 47 -5.81 11.53 15.76
C MET A 47 -6.35 12.86 16.30
N SER A 48 -5.56 13.53 17.13
CA SER A 48 -5.93 14.87 17.64
C SER A 48 -6.02 15.88 16.50
N THR A 49 -6.97 16.81 16.59
CA THR A 49 -7.14 17.89 15.60
C THR A 49 -5.86 18.69 15.36
N PRO A 50 -5.09 19.11 16.40
CA PRO A 50 -3.82 19.80 16.20
C PRO A 50 -2.81 18.98 15.40
N CYS A 51 -2.76 17.65 15.59
CA CYS A 51 -1.83 16.84 14.81
C CYS A 51 -2.24 16.77 13.34
N ARG A 52 -3.52 16.56 13.05
CA ARG A 52 -4.02 16.55 11.67
C ARG A 52 -3.77 17.86 10.95
N GLU A 53 -3.97 18.99 11.63
CA GLU A 53 -3.65 20.31 11.10
C GLU A 53 -2.15 20.47 10.84
N SER A 54 -1.31 19.94 11.73
CA SER A 54 0.13 19.93 11.52
C SER A 54 0.55 19.12 10.29
N LEU A 55 -0.19 18.06 9.91
CA LEU A 55 0.14 17.25 8.74
C LEU A 55 -0.43 17.82 7.43
N ARG A 56 -1.56 18.53 7.51
CA ARG A 56 -2.28 19.05 6.35
C ARG A 56 -1.37 19.93 5.47
N GLY A 57 -1.33 19.62 4.18
CA GLY A 57 -0.59 20.39 3.18
C GLY A 57 0.94 20.26 3.28
N LYS A 58 1.47 19.49 4.24
CA LYS A 58 2.89 19.18 4.28
C LYS A 58 3.27 18.34 3.07
N LYS A 59 4.39 18.68 2.45
CA LYS A 59 4.91 17.97 1.29
C LYS A 59 5.63 16.70 1.71
N ILE A 60 5.34 15.59 1.05
CA ILE A 60 5.97 14.29 1.28
C ILE A 60 6.48 13.68 -0.03
N ALA A 61 7.69 13.14 0.01
CA ALA A 61 8.25 12.32 -1.07
C ALA A 61 8.27 10.84 -0.67
N VAL A 62 7.87 9.97 -1.61
CA VAL A 62 7.93 8.51 -1.43
C VAL A 62 9.13 7.98 -2.21
N LEU A 63 10.06 7.33 -1.52
CA LEU A 63 11.23 6.71 -2.13
C LEU A 63 11.08 5.21 -2.02
N ILE A 64 11.18 4.50 -3.14
CA ILE A 64 11.03 3.04 -3.18
C ILE A 64 12.30 2.42 -3.72
N ALA A 65 12.78 1.38 -3.05
CA ALA A 65 13.86 0.53 -3.54
C ALA A 65 13.62 -0.92 -3.22
N GLU A 66 14.24 -1.78 -4.01
CA GLU A 66 14.29 -3.21 -3.76
C GLU A 66 15.61 -3.57 -3.06
N ARG A 67 15.52 -4.46 -2.08
CA ARG A 67 16.68 -5.12 -1.49
C ARG A 67 16.78 -6.51 -2.07
N HIS A 68 17.73 -6.68 -2.98
CA HIS A 68 18.07 -7.96 -3.56
C HIS A 68 19.49 -8.36 -3.16
N SER A 69 19.64 -9.55 -2.57
CA SER A 69 20.95 -10.07 -2.12
C SER A 69 21.75 -9.07 -1.26
N GLY A 70 21.06 -8.39 -0.34
CA GLY A 70 21.65 -7.41 0.58
C GLY A 70 21.96 -6.03 -0.04
N LYS A 71 21.79 -5.85 -1.35
CA LYS A 71 22.04 -4.58 -2.04
C LYS A 71 20.74 -3.85 -2.34
N LEU A 72 20.72 -2.54 -2.08
CA LEU A 72 19.63 -1.68 -2.51
C LEU A 72 19.77 -1.33 -4.00
N GLN A 73 18.67 -1.52 -4.72
CA GLN A 73 18.48 -1.19 -6.12
C GLN A 73 17.37 -0.15 -6.24
N THR A 74 17.70 0.97 -6.86
CA THR A 74 16.80 2.09 -7.16
C THR A 74 16.50 2.11 -8.66
N GLY A 75 15.29 2.51 -9.06
CA GLY A 75 14.93 2.65 -10.49
C GLY A 75 14.26 1.43 -11.13
N GLY A 76 13.68 0.53 -10.31
CA GLY A 76 12.81 -0.54 -10.81
C GLY A 76 11.41 -0.05 -11.22
N GLY A 77 10.62 -0.94 -11.81
CA GLY A 77 9.25 -0.72 -12.31
C GLY A 77 8.19 -0.48 -11.23
N HIS A 78 8.49 0.29 -10.19
CA HIS A 78 7.61 0.53 -9.04
C HIS A 78 6.62 1.68 -9.23
N GLY A 79 6.41 2.15 -10.47
CA GLY A 79 5.53 3.30 -10.74
C GLY A 79 4.12 3.11 -10.17
N LEU A 80 3.57 1.89 -10.28
CA LEU A 80 2.26 1.54 -9.70
C LEU A 80 2.25 1.59 -8.17
N LEU A 81 3.32 1.10 -7.52
CA LEU A 81 3.45 1.16 -6.06
C LEU A 81 3.56 2.62 -5.59
N HIS A 82 4.37 3.41 -6.29
CA HIS A 82 4.54 4.83 -5.98
C HIS A 82 3.23 5.60 -6.14
N GLN A 83 2.46 5.30 -7.19
CA GLN A 83 1.14 5.90 -7.41
C GLN A 83 0.17 5.51 -6.28
N GLU A 84 0.15 4.25 -5.87
CA GLU A 84 -0.74 3.79 -4.81
C GLU A 84 -0.39 4.40 -3.45
N PHE A 85 0.89 4.44 -3.07
CA PHE A 85 1.31 5.17 -1.87
C PHE A 85 0.92 6.64 -1.94
N ASN A 86 1.13 7.30 -3.08
CA ASN A 86 0.75 8.69 -3.26
C ASN A 86 -0.75 8.91 -3.11
N ARG A 87 -1.59 8.00 -3.63
CA ARG A 87 -3.04 8.05 -3.50
C ARG A 87 -3.46 7.98 -2.02
N GLN A 88 -2.92 7.01 -1.28
CA GLN A 88 -3.22 6.82 0.14
C GLN A 88 -2.77 8.02 0.98
N LEU A 89 -1.56 8.54 0.72
CA LEU A 89 -1.02 9.73 1.40
C LEU A 89 -1.84 11.00 1.11
N ALA A 90 -2.25 11.19 -0.15
CA ALA A 90 -3.09 12.33 -0.54
C ALA A 90 -4.47 12.27 0.14
N ALA A 91 -5.05 11.07 0.32
CA ALA A 91 -6.29 10.89 1.06
C ALA A 91 -6.20 11.32 2.55
N MET A 92 -4.99 11.35 3.12
CA MET A 92 -4.73 11.89 4.46
C MET A 92 -4.42 13.40 4.48
N GLY A 93 -4.48 14.08 3.33
CA GLY A 93 -4.32 15.54 3.23
C GLY A 93 -2.87 16.01 3.06
N LEU A 94 -1.96 15.13 2.64
CA LEU A 94 -0.56 15.46 2.34
C LEU A 94 -0.38 15.84 0.88
N ASN A 95 0.60 16.70 0.62
CA ASN A 95 1.00 17.05 -0.73
C ASN A 95 2.09 16.08 -1.21
N THR A 96 1.70 15.12 -2.04
CA THR A 96 2.64 14.08 -2.51
C THR A 96 3.46 14.56 -3.70
N VAL A 97 4.73 14.18 -3.74
CA VAL A 97 5.63 14.44 -4.87
C VAL A 97 5.54 13.27 -5.84
N SER A 98 5.48 13.53 -7.14
CA SER A 98 5.48 12.46 -8.15
C SER A 98 6.87 11.85 -8.32
N GLN A 99 6.94 10.60 -8.77
CA GLN A 99 8.22 9.95 -9.03
C GLN A 99 9.08 10.71 -10.06
N ALA A 100 8.45 11.26 -11.11
CA ALA A 100 9.15 12.07 -12.11
C ALA A 100 9.76 13.35 -11.53
N GLN A 101 9.05 14.00 -10.60
CA GLN A 101 9.56 15.18 -9.90
C GLN A 101 10.68 14.83 -8.92
N ILE A 102 10.61 13.68 -8.24
CA ILE A 102 11.72 13.18 -7.41
C ILE A 102 12.94 12.93 -8.29
N ASN A 103 12.79 12.21 -9.40
CA ASN A 103 13.89 11.86 -10.29
C ASN A 103 14.54 13.08 -10.97
N SER A 104 13.79 14.17 -11.18
CA SER A 104 14.36 15.41 -11.74
C SER A 104 15.11 16.25 -10.71
N GLN A 105 14.89 16.00 -9.41
CA GLN A 105 15.47 16.79 -8.32
C GLN A 105 16.51 16.01 -7.51
N ILE A 106 16.45 14.68 -7.46
CA ILE A 106 17.32 13.81 -6.66
C ILE A 106 18.05 12.82 -7.57
N ALA A 107 19.37 12.79 -7.48
CA ALA A 107 20.18 11.80 -8.20
C ALA A 107 20.01 10.40 -7.60
N ALA A 108 20.15 9.34 -8.41
CA ALA A 108 19.98 7.96 -7.95
C ALA A 108 20.90 7.59 -6.77
N ALA A 109 22.14 8.09 -6.76
CA ALA A 109 23.08 7.87 -5.65
C ALA A 109 22.59 8.49 -4.33
N GLU A 110 21.99 9.67 -4.41
CA GLU A 110 21.43 10.35 -3.25
C GLU A 110 20.13 9.70 -2.79
N MET A 111 19.27 9.28 -3.71
CA MET A 111 18.08 8.48 -3.38
C MET A 111 18.47 7.24 -2.57
N LYS A 112 19.54 6.54 -2.98
CA LYS A 112 20.07 5.39 -2.25
C LYS A 112 20.62 5.77 -0.87
N ALA A 113 21.23 6.93 -0.70
CA ALA A 113 21.68 7.40 0.61
C ALA A 113 20.49 7.65 1.54
N ILE A 114 19.45 8.35 1.07
CA ILE A 114 18.22 8.60 1.84
C ILE A 114 17.55 7.28 2.25
N LEU A 115 17.47 6.31 1.33
CA LEU A 115 16.92 4.97 1.59
C LEU A 115 17.75 4.14 2.58
N ASN A 116 19.03 4.47 2.78
CA ASN A 116 19.86 3.91 3.86
C ASN A 116 19.78 4.72 5.15
N ASN A 117 18.84 5.66 5.26
CA ASN A 117 18.65 6.57 6.39
C ASN A 117 19.86 7.49 6.65
N ASP A 118 20.54 7.93 5.59
CA ASP A 118 21.55 8.99 5.68
C ASP A 118 20.86 10.33 5.98
N PRO A 119 21.12 10.94 7.16
CA PRO A 119 20.45 12.18 7.56
C PRO A 119 20.88 13.37 6.69
N ASP A 120 22.13 13.44 6.25
CA ASP A 120 22.66 14.55 5.47
C ASP A 120 22.06 14.55 4.07
N ALA A 121 21.96 13.37 3.45
CA ALA A 121 21.27 13.20 2.18
C ALA A 121 19.79 13.57 2.29
N ALA A 122 19.12 13.18 3.37
CA ALA A 122 17.72 13.51 3.61
C ALA A 122 17.52 15.04 3.77
N ILE A 123 18.39 15.72 4.54
CA ILE A 123 18.35 17.18 4.71
C ILE A 123 18.55 17.90 3.37
N ALA A 124 19.57 17.51 2.61
CA ALA A 124 19.89 18.11 1.31
C ALA A 124 18.75 17.94 0.30
N ALA A 125 18.14 16.75 0.24
CA ALA A 125 16.99 16.48 -0.59
C ALA A 125 15.74 17.23 -0.12
N SER A 126 15.49 17.31 1.20
CA SER A 126 14.37 18.07 1.76
C SER A 126 14.46 19.55 1.42
N GLY A 127 15.64 20.15 1.51
CA GLY A 127 15.86 21.55 1.14
C GLY A 127 15.56 21.84 -0.32
N ARG A 128 15.95 20.93 -1.24
CA ARG A 128 15.72 21.09 -2.68
C ARG A 128 14.27 20.87 -3.09
N MET A 129 13.60 19.87 -2.51
CA MET A 129 12.21 19.55 -2.84
C MET A 129 11.18 20.35 -2.04
N GLY A 130 11.60 20.96 -0.93
CA GLY A 130 10.69 21.52 0.08
C GLY A 130 9.85 20.43 0.75
N ALA A 131 10.34 19.20 0.83
CA ALA A 131 9.64 18.09 1.46
C ALA A 131 9.79 18.16 2.99
N SER A 132 8.67 18.10 3.71
CA SER A 132 8.66 18.02 5.17
C SER A 132 8.93 16.60 5.67
N PHE A 133 8.64 15.59 4.84
CA PHE A 133 8.78 14.18 5.17
C PHE A 133 9.27 13.36 3.97
N PHE A 134 9.95 12.27 4.28
CA PHE A 134 10.23 11.17 3.35
C PHE A 134 9.59 9.88 3.86
N LEU A 135 8.90 9.18 2.98
CA LEU A 135 8.47 7.80 3.21
C LEU A 135 9.39 6.88 2.42
N ASN A 136 10.30 6.21 3.12
CA ASN A 136 11.23 5.24 2.55
C ASN A 136 10.57 3.86 2.56
N GLY A 137 10.31 3.29 1.39
CA GLY A 137 9.79 1.93 1.20
C GLY A 137 10.87 1.01 0.66
N ILE A 138 11.30 0.04 1.47
CA ILE A 138 12.26 -0.98 1.06
C ILE A 138 11.54 -2.30 0.88
N ILE A 139 11.48 -2.76 -0.35
CA ILE A 139 10.83 -4.01 -0.75
C ILE A 139 11.87 -5.12 -0.71
N SER A 140 11.60 -6.18 0.03
CA SER A 140 12.37 -7.42 0.03
C SER A 140 11.45 -8.54 -0.43
N SER A 141 11.88 -9.30 -1.42
CA SER A 141 11.12 -10.42 -1.96
C SER A 141 11.92 -11.72 -1.87
N ARG A 142 11.22 -12.81 -1.55
CA ARG A 142 11.70 -14.18 -1.73
C ARG A 142 10.75 -14.87 -2.70
N SER A 143 11.30 -15.51 -3.72
CA SER A 143 10.57 -16.35 -4.65
C SER A 143 11.25 -17.71 -4.70
N GLY A 144 10.48 -18.77 -4.53
CA GLY A 144 11.02 -20.12 -4.50
C GLY A 144 9.94 -21.18 -4.44
N LYS A 145 10.34 -22.43 -4.64
CA LYS A 145 9.45 -23.57 -4.47
C LYS A 145 9.42 -23.97 -3.00
N ASN A 146 8.26 -23.90 -2.36
CA ASN A 146 8.06 -24.43 -1.04
C ASN A 146 7.91 -25.96 -1.13
N MET A 147 8.92 -26.69 -0.63
CA MET A 147 8.95 -28.16 -0.73
C MET A 147 7.95 -28.86 0.20
N MET A 148 7.48 -28.21 1.26
CA MET A 148 6.50 -28.80 2.18
C MET A 148 5.12 -28.93 1.52
N VAL A 149 4.74 -27.92 0.72
CA VAL A 149 3.44 -27.89 0.00
C VAL A 149 3.58 -28.12 -1.51
N ASN A 150 4.80 -28.37 -2.00
CA ASN A 150 5.14 -28.57 -3.40
C ASN A 150 4.59 -27.48 -4.35
N ALA A 151 4.53 -26.23 -3.88
CA ALA A 151 3.98 -25.08 -4.61
C ALA A 151 5.03 -23.98 -4.77
N ASN A 152 4.86 -23.14 -5.80
CA ASN A 152 5.64 -21.91 -5.91
C ASN A 152 5.11 -20.90 -4.89
N GLU A 153 6.02 -20.28 -4.15
CA GLU A 153 5.71 -19.28 -3.14
C GLU A 153 6.48 -18.01 -3.46
N VAL A 154 5.76 -16.88 -3.39
CA VAL A 154 6.33 -15.55 -3.39
C VAL A 154 5.96 -14.89 -2.08
N ALA A 155 6.95 -14.44 -1.31
CA ALA A 155 6.71 -13.59 -0.17
C ALA A 155 7.34 -12.22 -0.40
N VAL A 156 6.56 -11.18 -0.15
CA VAL A 156 6.98 -9.78 -0.24
C VAL A 156 6.89 -9.18 1.14
N THR A 157 7.94 -8.48 1.55
CA THR A 157 7.97 -7.67 2.76
C THR A 157 8.37 -6.25 2.38
N ILE A 158 7.60 -5.26 2.83
CA ILE A 158 7.88 -3.85 2.61
C ILE A 158 8.13 -3.21 3.98
N LEU A 159 9.36 -2.75 4.17
CA LEU A 159 9.73 -1.91 5.31
C LEU A 159 9.48 -0.45 4.94
N LEU A 160 8.54 0.18 5.64
CA LEU A 160 8.22 1.59 5.53
C LEU A 160 8.91 2.34 6.67
N THR A 161 9.59 3.44 6.35
CA THR A 161 10.22 4.31 7.34
C THR A 161 9.87 5.76 7.04
N LEU A 162 9.26 6.44 8.02
CA LEU A 162 8.95 7.86 7.95
C LEU A 162 10.11 8.65 8.55
N THR A 163 10.67 9.56 7.75
CA THR A 163 11.76 10.45 8.14
C THR A 163 11.30 11.90 8.02
N ASP A 164 11.68 12.76 8.96
CA ASP A 164 11.42 14.20 8.86
C ASP A 164 12.42 14.88 7.92
N GLY A 165 12.14 16.13 7.54
CA GLY A 165 13.05 16.90 6.68
C GLY A 165 14.39 17.29 7.32
N ARG A 166 14.62 16.90 8.58
CA ARG A 166 15.91 17.00 9.25
C ARG A 166 16.68 15.68 9.22
N GLY A 167 16.20 14.69 8.46
CA GLY A 167 16.84 13.39 8.32
C GLY A 167 16.64 12.45 9.51
N ARG A 168 15.78 12.81 10.48
CA ARG A 168 15.53 11.96 11.64
C ARG A 168 14.41 10.98 11.35
N VAL A 169 14.66 9.70 11.64
CA VAL A 169 13.65 8.64 11.59
C VAL A 169 12.60 8.87 12.70
N ILE A 170 11.34 9.00 12.30
CA ILE A 170 10.21 9.20 13.20
C ILE A 170 9.60 7.87 13.61
N SER A 171 9.28 7.02 12.63
CA SER A 171 8.66 5.72 12.85
C SER A 171 8.94 4.79 11.67
N SER A 172 8.83 3.49 11.91
CA SER A 172 8.93 2.46 10.89
C SER A 172 7.80 1.44 11.06
N GLN A 173 7.27 0.94 9.95
CA GLN A 173 6.23 -0.08 9.90
C GLN A 173 6.64 -1.15 8.90
N THR A 174 6.27 -2.40 9.16
CA THR A 174 6.53 -3.52 8.24
C THR A 174 5.20 -4.11 7.81
N ILE A 175 5.02 -4.25 6.50
CA ILE A 175 3.88 -4.97 5.92
C ILE A 175 4.41 -6.13 5.09
N SER A 176 3.71 -7.25 5.09
CA SER A 176 4.14 -8.46 4.36
C SER A 176 2.95 -9.24 3.83
N ALA A 177 3.13 -9.88 2.68
CA ALA A 177 2.18 -10.81 2.08
C ALA A 177 2.93 -12.01 1.51
N GLU A 178 2.23 -13.14 1.45
CA GLU A 178 2.68 -14.38 0.82
C GLU A 178 1.62 -14.81 -0.21
N SER A 179 2.07 -15.29 -1.36
CA SER A 179 1.20 -15.81 -2.42
C SER A 179 1.71 -17.16 -2.91
N TRP A 180 0.79 -18.11 -3.02
CA TRP A 180 1.06 -19.49 -3.45
C TRP A 180 0.56 -19.77 -4.88
N ALA A 181 0.13 -18.73 -5.60
CA ALA A 181 -0.58 -18.84 -6.89
C ALA A 181 0.16 -18.19 -8.08
N GLY A 182 1.51 -18.14 -8.05
CA GLY A 182 2.28 -17.63 -9.18
C GLY A 182 3.68 -17.16 -8.82
N GLN A 183 4.37 -16.53 -9.79
CA GLN A 183 5.69 -15.91 -9.59
C GLN A 183 5.67 -14.37 -9.71
N ASP A 184 4.49 -13.76 -9.72
CA ASP A 184 4.35 -12.30 -9.90
C ASP A 184 4.60 -11.54 -8.59
N VAL A 185 5.87 -11.18 -8.37
CA VAL A 185 6.31 -10.38 -7.21
C VAL A 185 5.69 -8.97 -7.23
N LEU A 186 5.59 -8.34 -8.39
CA LEU A 186 5.08 -6.97 -8.51
C LEU A 186 3.58 -6.92 -8.24
N GLY A 187 2.82 -7.90 -8.74
CA GLY A 187 1.40 -8.04 -8.43
C GLY A 187 1.14 -8.23 -6.94
N VAL A 188 1.88 -9.14 -6.30
CA VAL A 188 1.77 -9.35 -4.84
C VAL A 188 2.15 -8.10 -4.06
N ALA A 189 3.22 -7.40 -4.46
CA ALA A 189 3.62 -6.15 -3.82
C ALA A 189 2.54 -5.06 -3.98
N LEU A 190 1.93 -4.95 -5.16
CA LEU A 190 0.89 -3.95 -5.42
C LEU A 190 -0.36 -4.20 -4.58
N GLU A 191 -0.78 -5.46 -4.48
CA GLU A 191 -1.92 -5.84 -3.66
C GLU A 191 -1.65 -5.59 -2.17
N LEU A 192 -0.48 -6.00 -1.69
CA LEU A 192 -0.03 -5.69 -0.32
C LEU A 192 -0.08 -4.20 -0.02
N VAL A 193 0.34 -3.34 -0.95
CA VAL A 193 0.27 -1.89 -0.77
C VAL A 193 -1.19 -1.39 -0.76
N ARG A 194 -2.06 -1.89 -1.65
CA ARG A 194 -3.48 -1.50 -1.66
C ARG A 194 -4.18 -1.78 -0.33
N ASP A 195 -3.91 -2.95 0.24
CA ASP A 195 -4.57 -3.41 1.46
C ASP A 195 -3.98 -2.78 2.71
N SER A 196 -2.65 -2.73 2.78
CA SER A 196 -1.94 -2.47 4.03
C SER A 196 -1.25 -1.10 4.10
N ALA A 197 -1.03 -0.40 2.99
CA ALA A 197 -0.33 0.89 3.02
C ALA A 197 -1.11 1.97 3.76
N GLY A 198 -2.44 2.04 3.58
CA GLY A 198 -3.28 3.01 4.27
C GLY A 198 -3.12 2.92 5.80
N PRO A 199 -3.44 1.76 6.41
CA PRO A 199 -3.26 1.55 7.86
C PRO A 199 -1.81 1.73 8.33
N ALA A 200 -0.83 1.23 7.57
CA ALA A 200 0.58 1.36 7.94
C ALA A 200 1.03 2.83 7.97
N VAL A 201 0.64 3.62 6.97
CA VAL A 201 0.97 5.04 6.92
C VAL A 201 0.21 5.83 7.98
N ALA A 202 -1.06 5.51 8.23
CA ALA A 202 -1.82 6.11 9.34
C ALA A 202 -1.12 5.82 10.69
N GLN A 203 -0.58 4.62 10.89
CA GLN A 203 0.19 4.29 12.09
C GLN A 203 1.49 5.11 12.20
N LEU A 204 2.26 5.24 11.10
CA LEU A 204 3.47 6.07 11.07
C LEU A 204 3.19 7.51 11.53
N TYR A 205 2.05 8.06 11.13
CA TYR A 205 1.64 9.40 11.54
C TYR A 205 1.07 9.46 12.96
N ALA A 206 0.34 8.44 13.40
CA ALA A 206 -0.07 8.35 14.80
C ALA A 206 1.16 8.39 15.74
N ASP A 207 2.21 7.66 15.36
CA ASP A 207 3.47 7.66 16.09
C ASP A 207 4.14 9.04 16.07
N TYR A 208 4.16 9.72 14.91
CA TYR A 208 4.60 11.12 14.82
C TYR A 208 3.82 12.03 15.78
N CYS A 209 2.49 11.96 15.78
CA CYS A 209 1.63 12.76 16.65
C CYS A 209 1.94 12.53 18.13
N SER A 210 2.13 11.28 18.52
CA SER A 210 2.43 10.89 19.91
C SER A 210 3.79 11.38 20.42
N ARG A 211 4.71 11.67 19.49
CA ARG A 211 6.07 12.17 19.78
C ARG A 211 6.17 13.68 19.63
N ALA A 212 5.40 14.29 18.74
CA ALA A 212 5.36 15.74 18.53
C ALA A 212 4.63 16.50 19.66
N GLY A 213 3.76 15.82 20.42
CA GLY A 213 3.12 16.35 21.63
C GLY A 213 3.96 16.21 22.91
N ARG A 214 5.25 15.84 22.80
CA ARG A 214 6.22 15.75 23.91
C ARG A 214 7.33 16.77 23.74
#